data_AF-A0A0V0YSC4-F1
#
_entry.id   AF-A0A0V0YSC4-F1
#
_cell.length_a   1.000
_cell.length_b   1.000
_cell.length_c   1.000
_cell.angle_alpha   90.00
_cell.angle_beta   90.00
_cell.angle_gamma   90.00
#
_symmetry.space_group_name_H-M   'P 1'
#
loop_
_entity.id
_entity.type
_entity.pdbx_description
1 polymer ?
#
loop_
_entity_poly.entity_id
_entity_poly.type
_entity_poly.pdbx_seq_one_letter_code
_entity_poly.pdbx_strand_id
1 'polypeptide(L)' 'LNELKRLAAGDQNPVTEIYDDLANNASTSADTAPYFPSWDQAQNTMYYGRS' A
#
# COMPACT_ATOMS: atom_id res chain seq x y z
N LEU A 1 -23.27 20.71 12.94
CA LEU A 1 -21.96 20.89 13.64
C LEU A 1 -21.64 19.76 14.62
N ASN A 2 -22.61 19.25 15.39
CA ASN A 2 -22.38 18.16 16.35
C ASN A 2 -22.02 16.82 15.70
N GLU A 3 -22.62 16.50 14.55
CA GLU A 3 -22.33 15.26 13.82
C GLU A 3 -20.91 15.27 13.23
N LEU A 4 -20.48 16.40 12.67
CA LEU A 4 -19.11 16.62 12.18
C LEU A 4 -18.07 16.51 13.30
N LYS A 5 -18.38 17.05 14.48
CA LYS A 5 -17.51 16.92 15.66
C LYS A 5 -17.42 15.47 16.16
N ARG A 6 -18.50 14.70 16.08
CA ARG A 6 -18.51 13.28 16.48
C ARG A 6 -17.68 12.42 15.51
N LEU A 7 -17.78 12.69 14.21
CA LEU A 7 -16.93 12.03 13.21
C LEU A 7 -15.46 12.40 13.45
N ALA A 8 -15.11 13.69 13.52
CA ALA A 8 -13.74 14.11 13.76
C ALA A 8 -13.13 13.63 15.09
N ALA A 9 -13.95 13.35 16.10
CA ALA A 9 -13.50 12.78 17.37
C ALA A 9 -13.29 11.25 17.34
N GLY A 10 -13.98 10.54 16.45
CA GLY A 10 -13.77 9.11 16.20
C GLY A 10 -12.73 8.81 15.11
N ASP A 11 -12.46 9.82 14.27
CA ASP A 11 -11.56 9.78 13.11
C ASP A 11 -10.20 10.42 13.44
N GLN A 12 -9.82 10.44 14.73
CA GLN A 12 -8.44 10.73 15.16
C GLN A 12 -7.55 9.51 14.91
N ASN A 13 -7.65 8.89 13.74
CA ASN A 13 -6.63 7.93 13.33
C ASN A 13 -5.30 8.71 13.34
N PRO A 14 -4.33 8.34 14.17
CA PRO A 14 -3.03 8.97 14.14
C PRO A 14 -2.54 8.91 12.70
N VAL A 15 -1.88 9.97 12.25
CA VAL A 15 -1.39 10.10 10.87
C VAL A 15 -0.66 8.83 10.41
N THR A 16 0.01 8.15 11.33
CA THR A 16 0.65 6.83 11.14
C THR A 16 -0.32 5.73 10.70
N GLU A 17 -1.49 5.61 11.31
CA GLU A 17 -2.49 4.58 10.96
C GLU A 17 -3.10 4.82 9.57
N ILE A 18 -3.29 6.09 9.18
CA ILE A 18 -3.71 6.46 7.82
C ILE A 18 -2.62 6.10 6.79
N TYR A 19 -1.34 6.34 7.12
CA TYR A 19 -0.23 5.94 6.27
C TYR A 19 -0.11 4.42 6.15
N ASP A 20 -0.25 3.69 7.26
CA ASP A 20 -0.14 2.23 7.28
C ASP A 20 -1.30 1.59 6.51
N ASP A 21 -2.53 2.08 6.66
CA ASP A 21 -3.69 1.61 5.89
C ASP A 21 -3.55 1.89 4.40
N LEU A 22 -3.04 3.08 4.03
CA LEU A 22 -2.78 3.44 2.64
C LEU A 22 -1.62 2.62 2.05
N ALA A 23 -0.54 2.43 2.79
CA ALA A 23 0.59 1.62 2.34
C ALA A 23 0.18 0.16 2.17
N ASN A 24 -0.60 -0.39 3.09
CA ASN A 24 -1.10 -1.76 3.02
C ASN A 24 -2.07 -1.95 1.85
N ASN A 25 -2.99 -1.01 1.62
CA ASN A 25 -3.93 -1.11 0.50
C ASN A 25 -3.24 -1.00 -0.87
N ALA A 26 -2.19 -0.16 -0.98
CA ALA A 26 -1.42 -0.01 -2.21
C ALA A 26 -0.52 -1.22 -2.46
N SER A 27 0.02 -1.81 -1.39
CA SER A 27 0.84 -3.02 -1.44
C SER A 27 0.02 -4.28 -1.73
N THR A 28 -1.26 -4.30 -1.35
CA THR A 28 -2.17 -5.46 -1.55
C THR A 28 -3.05 -5.29 -2.79
N SER A 29 -2.99 -4.14 -3.48
CA SER A 29 -3.78 -3.90 -4.68
C SER A 29 -3.38 -4.87 -5.79
N ALA A 30 -4.28 -5.78 -6.13
CA ALA A 30 -4.10 -6.70 -7.24
C ALA A 30 -3.96 -5.98 -8.60
N ASP A 31 -4.48 -4.75 -8.68
CA ASP A 31 -4.36 -3.91 -9.88
C ASP A 31 -2.94 -3.40 -10.09
N THR A 32 -2.15 -3.20 -9.01
CA THR A 32 -0.75 -2.78 -9.11
C THR A 32 0.22 -3.96 -9.19
N ALA A 33 -0.19 -5.14 -8.74
CA ALA A 33 0.59 -6.37 -8.78
C ALA A 33 1.23 -6.73 -10.15
N PRO A 34 0.59 -6.53 -11.32
CA PRO A 34 1.24 -6.84 -12.61
C PRO A 34 2.30 -5.81 -13.02
N TYR A 35 2.34 -4.62 -12.41
CA TYR A 35 3.28 -3.55 -12.78
C TYR A 35 4.60 -3.64 -12.01
N PHE A 36 4.62 -4.29 -10.84
CA PHE A 36 5.81 -4.43 -10.02
C PHE A 36 6.26 -5.89 -9.96
N PRO A 37 7.43 -6.23 -10.52
CA PRO A 37 7.94 -7.59 -10.42
C PRO A 37 8.26 -7.92 -8.97
N SER A 38 8.01 -9.17 -8.57
CA SER A 38 8.47 -9.66 -7.27
C SER A 38 10.00 -9.65 -7.21
N TRP A 39 10.55 -9.67 -6.00
CA TRP A 39 12.00 -9.76 -5.77
C TRP A 39 12.64 -10.94 -6.54
N ASP A 40 11.99 -12.10 -6.51
CA ASP A 40 12.44 -13.30 -7.24
C ASP A 40 12.39 -13.12 -8.76
N GLN A 41 11.35 -12.46 -9.29
CA GLN A 41 11.24 -12.16 -10.71
C GLN A 41 12.32 -11.17 -11.18
N ALA A 42 12.60 -10.15 -10.37
CA ALA A 42 13.66 -9.17 -10.64
C ALA A 42 15.05 -9.84 -10.65
N GLN A 43 15.33 -10.72 -9.67
CA GLN A 43 16.57 -11.48 -9.63
C GLN A 43 16.72 -12.41 -10.83
N ASN A 44 15.68 -13.17 -11.16
CA ASN A 44 15.72 -14.11 -12.27
C ASN A 44 15.95 -13.40 -13.61
N THR A 45 15.31 -12.25 -13.82
CA THR A 45 15.52 -11.44 -15.02
C THR A 45 16.95 -10.91 -15.10
N MET A 46 17.50 -10.41 -14.00
CA MET A 46 18.84 -9.80 -13.97
C MET A 46 19.97 -10.83 -14.19
N TYR A 47 19.87 -11.99 -13.54
CA TYR A 47 20.94 -12.99 -13.55
C TYR A 47 20.78 -14.07 -14.61
N TYR A 48 19.54 -14.51 -14.90
CA TYR A 48 19.29 -15.62 -15.83
C TYR A 48 18.71 -15.16 -17.17
N GLY A 49 18.13 -13.95 -17.27
CA GLY A 49 17.55 -13.39 -18.49
C GLY A 49 18.57 -12.93 -19.55
N ARG A 50 19.88 -13.13 -19.33
CA ARG A 50 20.96 -12.75 -20.25
C ARG A 50 21.55 -13.93 -21.05
N SER A 51 20.86 -15.07 -21.06
CA SER A 51 21.29 -16.30 -21.77
C SER A 51 20.81 -16.32 -23.22
#